data_AF-A0A401KFB3-F1
#
_entry.id   AF-A0A401KFB3-F1
#
_cell.length_a   1.000
_cell.length_b   1.000
_cell.length_c   1.000
_cell.angle_alpha   90.00
_cell.angle_beta   90.00
_cell.angle_gamma   90.00
#
_symmetry.space_group_name_H-M   'P 1'
#
loop_
_entity.id
_entity.type
_entity.pdbx_description
1 polymer ?
#
loop_
_entity_poly.entity_id
_entity_poly.type
_entity_poly.pdbx_seq_one_letter_code
_entity_poly.pdbx_strand_id
1 'polypeptide(L)'
;MRPDRPRDPVTGPDEGPESPYPIRMSGPVIKGFGRGSKELGIPTANIPADELSQHPELSVGVYYGVVALDPARFSTGETVLPAVLSIGYNPFYKNESKSIVPSIPPLPFSY
;
A
#
# COMPACT_ATOMS: atom_id res chain seq x y z
N MET A 1 8.90 -2.72 -18.94
CA MET A 1 9.12 -3.94 -19.74
C MET A 1 8.46 -5.10 -19.02
N ARG A 2 7.58 -5.86 -19.68
CA ARG A 2 6.98 -7.06 -19.08
C ARG A 2 8.05 -8.17 -19.11
N PRO A 3 8.31 -8.89 -18.01
CA PRO A 3 9.26 -9.98 -18.04
C PRO A 3 8.74 -11.13 -18.93
N ASP A 4 9.66 -11.78 -19.65
CA ASP A 4 9.37 -12.91 -20.55
C ASP A 4 9.02 -14.20 -19.79
N ARG A 5 9.25 -14.22 -18.47
CA ARG A 5 8.92 -15.33 -17.57
C ARG A 5 7.81 -14.95 -16.58
N PRO A 6 7.04 -15.92 -16.07
CA PRO A 6 6.16 -15.72 -14.93
C PRO A 6 6.92 -15.07 -13.76
N ARG A 7 6.23 -14.23 -12.99
CA ARG A 7 6.80 -13.68 -11.74
C ARG A 7 6.79 -14.77 -10.67
N ASP A 8 7.81 -14.74 -9.82
CA ASP A 8 7.85 -15.62 -8.65
C ASP A 8 6.62 -15.34 -7.77
N PRO A 9 5.97 -16.39 -7.22
CA PRO A 9 4.75 -16.24 -6.43
C PRO A 9 5.01 -15.66 -5.04
N VAL A 10 6.27 -15.64 -4.60
CA VAL A 10 6.72 -15.18 -3.29
C VAL A 10 7.96 -14.29 -3.45
N THR A 11 8.18 -13.40 -2.50
CA THR A 11 9.34 -12.50 -2.48
C THR A 11 9.75 -12.22 -1.03
N GLY A 12 11.01 -11.82 -0.85
CA GLY A 12 11.62 -11.65 0.47
C GLY A 12 12.28 -12.93 1.01
N PRO A 13 13.11 -12.80 2.05
CA PRO A 13 13.79 -13.92 2.69
C PRO A 13 12.87 -14.74 3.60
N ASP A 14 13.16 -16.04 3.74
CA ASP A 14 12.39 -16.98 4.55
C ASP A 14 12.51 -16.70 6.06
N GLU A 15 13.61 -16.08 6.50
CA GLU A 15 13.87 -15.74 7.90
C GLU A 15 13.06 -14.51 8.38
N GLY A 16 12.37 -13.82 7.48
CA GLY A 16 11.57 -12.64 7.77
C GLY A 16 12.19 -11.33 7.29
N PRO A 17 11.49 -10.18 7.45
CA PRO A 17 11.91 -8.92 6.86
C PRO A 17 13.31 -8.48 7.30
N GLU A 18 14.14 -8.12 6.32
CA GLU A 18 15.46 -7.52 6.55
C GLU A 18 15.37 -5.99 6.57
N SER A 19 16.37 -5.34 7.18
CA SER A 19 16.50 -3.88 7.17
C SER A 19 16.38 -3.33 5.74
N PRO A 20 15.54 -2.30 5.48
CA PRO A 20 14.93 -1.36 6.43
C PRO A 20 13.55 -1.78 6.97
N TYR A 21 13.05 -2.96 6.62
CA TYR A 21 11.71 -3.39 7.01
C TYR A 21 11.68 -3.92 8.45
N PRO A 22 10.56 -3.75 9.18
CA PRO A 22 9.30 -3.12 8.76
C PRO A 22 9.33 -1.59 8.82
N ILE A 23 8.83 -0.95 7.77
CA ILE A 23 8.60 0.50 7.74
C ILE A 23 7.17 0.78 8.18
N ARG A 24 7.00 1.70 9.14
CA ARG A 24 5.71 2.08 9.69
C ARG A 24 5.38 3.49 9.26
N MET A 25 4.19 3.67 8.69
CA MET A 25 3.66 4.96 8.28
C MET A 25 2.18 5.05 8.67
N SER A 26 1.71 6.26 8.89
CA SER A 26 0.33 6.55 9.24
C SER A 26 -0.16 7.80 8.52
N GLY A 27 -1.47 7.96 8.41
CA GLY A 27 -2.01 9.18 7.84
C GLY A 27 -3.50 9.13 7.59
N PRO A 28 -4.13 10.29 7.37
CA PRO A 28 -5.53 10.33 7.03
C PRO A 28 -5.76 9.68 5.67
N VAL A 29 -6.84 8.89 5.55
CA VAL A 29 -7.31 8.40 4.26
C VAL A 29 -7.91 9.58 3.49
N ILE A 30 -7.31 9.92 2.36
CA ILE A 30 -7.79 10.99 1.48
C ILE A 30 -8.50 10.42 0.26
N LYS A 31 -9.47 11.18 -0.26
CA LYS A 31 -10.19 10.81 -1.48
C LYS A 31 -9.22 10.82 -2.67
N GLY A 32 -9.18 9.72 -3.40
CA GLY A 32 -8.48 9.63 -4.68
C GLY A 32 -9.33 10.16 -5.83
N PHE A 33 -8.84 9.93 -7.05
CA PHE A 33 -9.46 10.43 -8.29
C PHE A 33 -10.65 9.61 -8.80
N GLY A 34 -11.17 8.68 -7.99
CA GLY A 34 -12.37 7.92 -8.33
C GLY A 34 -12.25 6.95 -9.51
N ARG A 35 -11.03 6.67 -10.02
CA ARG A 35 -10.82 5.75 -11.15
C ARG A 35 -10.69 4.28 -10.75
N GLY A 36 -9.97 3.98 -9.66
CA GLY A 36 -9.58 2.60 -9.33
C GLY A 36 -10.68 1.75 -8.67
N SER A 37 -11.33 2.25 -7.62
CA SER A 37 -12.19 1.41 -6.77
C SER A 37 -13.54 1.05 -7.36
N LYS A 38 -14.10 1.91 -8.23
CA LYS A 38 -15.43 1.70 -8.83
C LYS A 38 -15.40 0.79 -10.06
N GLU A 39 -14.27 0.73 -10.75
CA GLU A 39 -14.11 -0.07 -11.98
C GLU A 39 -13.39 -1.40 -11.73
N LEU A 40 -12.47 -1.46 -10.76
CA LEU A 40 -11.68 -2.67 -10.47
C LEU A 40 -12.23 -3.51 -9.31
N GLY A 41 -13.22 -3.00 -8.56
CA GLY A 41 -13.80 -3.68 -7.39
C GLY A 41 -12.86 -3.77 -6.18
N ILE A 42 -11.72 -3.07 -6.21
CA ILE A 42 -10.71 -3.12 -5.16
C ILE A 42 -10.70 -1.76 -4.42
N PRO A 43 -11.12 -1.71 -3.14
CA PRO A 43 -11.08 -0.48 -2.37
C PRO A 43 -9.63 -0.05 -2.15
N THR A 44 -9.32 1.18 -2.55
CA THR A 44 -8.00 1.80 -2.36
C THR A 44 -8.13 3.01 -1.46
N ALA A 45 -7.33 3.07 -0.39
CA ALA A 45 -7.16 4.29 0.40
C ALA A 45 -5.94 5.05 -0.13
N ASN A 46 -6.00 6.37 -0.21
CA ASN A 46 -4.81 7.17 -0.52
C ASN A 46 -4.30 7.76 0.79
N ILE A 47 -2.99 7.74 1.00
CA ILE A 47 -2.34 8.34 2.17
C ILE A 47 -1.43 9.48 1.65
N PRO A 48 -1.41 10.66 2.30
CA PRO A 48 -0.56 11.76 1.89
C PRO A 48 0.93 11.40 1.89
N ALA A 49 1.67 12.09 1.03
CA ALA A 49 3.08 11.86 0.72
C ALA A 49 4.05 12.24 1.84
N ASP A 50 3.57 12.97 2.85
CA ASP A 50 4.43 13.77 3.72
C ASP A 50 5.41 12.88 4.50
N GLU A 51 4.96 11.70 4.94
CA GLU A 51 5.81 10.71 5.64
C GLU A 51 6.80 9.98 4.70
N LEU A 52 6.53 9.87 3.39
CA LEU A 52 7.47 9.23 2.46
C LEU A 52 8.80 9.96 2.34
N SER A 53 8.81 11.27 2.58
CA SER A 53 10.05 12.06 2.54
C SER A 53 11.01 11.66 3.66
N GLN A 54 10.50 11.05 4.75
CA GLN A 54 11.32 10.53 5.84
C GLN A 54 11.91 9.15 5.54
N HIS A 55 11.48 8.51 4.46
CA HIS A 55 11.90 7.17 4.04
C HIS A 55 12.52 7.19 2.63
N PRO A 56 13.69 7.83 2.44
CA PRO A 56 14.36 7.91 1.13
C PRO A 56 14.72 6.53 0.53
N GLU A 57 14.83 5.50 1.37
CA GLU A 57 15.03 4.10 1.00
C GLU A 57 13.87 3.50 0.18
N LEU A 58 12.67 4.07 0.30
CA LEU A 58 11.50 3.60 -0.43
C LEU A 58 11.51 4.11 -1.88
N SER A 59 11.93 3.25 -2.79
CA SER A 59 11.82 3.46 -4.24
C SER A 59 10.36 3.40 -4.75
N VAL A 60 10.13 3.90 -5.96
CA VAL A 60 8.85 3.68 -6.67
C VAL A 60 8.67 2.19 -6.92
N GLY A 61 7.51 1.65 -6.57
CA GLY A 61 7.26 0.22 -6.70
C GLY A 61 6.01 -0.27 -5.99
N VAL A 62 5.89 -1.59 -5.97
CA VAL A 62 4.82 -2.31 -5.26
C VAL A 62 5.44 -3.00 -4.05
N TYR A 63 4.85 -2.77 -2.89
CA TYR A 63 5.25 -3.31 -1.59
C TYR A 63 4.09 -4.11 -1.01
N TYR A 64 4.36 -4.91 0.02
CA TYR A 64 3.36 -5.68 0.75
C TYR A 64 3.56 -5.49 2.24
N GLY A 65 2.50 -5.71 3.00
CA GLY A 65 2.54 -5.60 4.45
C GLY A 65 1.15 -5.70 5.05
N VAL A 66 0.95 -5.01 6.15
CA VAL A 66 -0.31 -4.96 6.87
C VAL A 66 -0.76 -3.53 7.12
N VAL A 67 -2.07 -3.32 7.18
CA VAL A 67 -2.69 -2.02 7.44
C VAL A 67 -3.80 -2.16 8.49
N ALA A 68 -4.04 -1.09 9.22
CA ALA A 68 -5.04 -1.01 10.27
C ALA A 68 -5.71 0.36 10.25
N LEU A 69 -6.98 0.42 10.66
CA LEU A 69 -7.56 1.68 11.10
C LEU A 69 -7.02 2.01 12.49
N ASP A 70 -6.91 3.30 12.81
CA ASP A 70 -6.48 3.76 14.13
C ASP A 70 -7.42 3.20 15.22
N PRO A 71 -6.95 2.28 16.08
CA PRO A 71 -7.81 1.62 17.06
C PRO A 71 -8.32 2.59 18.14
N ALA A 72 -7.67 3.74 18.33
CA ALA A 72 -8.15 4.79 19.23
C ALA A 72 -9.36 5.55 18.64
N ARG A 73 -9.56 5.51 17.32
CA ARG A 73 -10.64 6.21 16.60
C ARG A 73 -11.71 5.29 16.06
N PHE A 74 -11.36 4.04 15.76
CA PHE A 74 -12.23 3.08 15.11
C PHE A 74 -12.24 1.78 15.91
N SER A 75 -13.41 1.38 16.40
CA SER A 75 -13.61 0.07 17.01
C SER A 75 -14.12 -0.89 15.94
N THR A 76 -13.21 -1.60 15.28
CA THR A 76 -13.51 -2.63 14.28
C THR A 76 -13.14 -4.01 14.82
N GLY A 77 -13.94 -5.03 14.46
CA GLY A 77 -13.70 -6.42 14.88
C GLY A 77 -12.43 -7.05 14.28
N GLU A 78 -11.99 -6.56 13.11
CA GLU A 78 -10.66 -6.85 12.54
C GLU A 78 -9.76 -5.64 12.73
N THR A 79 -8.61 -5.84 13.37
CA THR A 79 -7.68 -4.76 13.73
C THR A 79 -6.59 -4.56 12.67
N VAL A 80 -6.19 -5.62 11.95
CA VAL A 80 -5.06 -5.60 11.02
C VAL A 80 -5.37 -6.47 9.81
N LEU A 81 -5.22 -5.92 8.60
CA LEU A 81 -5.49 -6.59 7.33
C LEU A 81 -4.23 -6.66 6.47
N PRO A 82 -4.01 -7.75 5.71
CA PRO A 82 -2.97 -7.78 4.70
C PRO A 82 -3.27 -6.76 3.60
N ALA A 83 -2.24 -6.10 3.08
CA ALA A 83 -2.39 -5.13 2.02
C ALA A 83 -1.18 -5.10 1.08
N VAL A 84 -1.46 -4.67 -0.14
CA VAL A 84 -0.45 -4.32 -1.14
C VAL A 84 -0.40 -2.80 -1.24
N LEU A 85 0.80 -2.24 -1.28
CA LEU A 85 1.04 -0.82 -1.28
C LEU A 85 1.70 -0.39 -2.59
N SER A 86 1.11 0.55 -3.31
CA SER A 86 1.76 1.18 -4.46
C SER A 86 2.38 2.52 -4.04
N ILE A 87 3.69 2.67 -4.28
CA ILE A 87 4.41 3.95 -4.14
C ILE A 87 4.78 4.43 -5.54
N GLY A 88 4.36 5.64 -5.89
CA GLY A 88 4.65 6.20 -7.20
C GLY A 88 4.42 7.70 -7.31
N TYR A 89 4.77 8.28 -8.44
CA TYR A 89 4.48 9.69 -8.72
C TYR A 89 3.09 9.84 -9.31
N ASN A 90 2.40 10.91 -8.93
CA ASN A 90 1.12 11.26 -9.52
C ASN A 90 1.30 12.31 -10.63
N PRO A 91 1.28 11.92 -11.91
CA PRO A 91 1.49 12.85 -13.02
C PRO A 91 0.36 13.87 -13.19
N PHE A 92 -0.83 13.64 -12.62
CA PHE A 92 -1.98 14.55 -12.75
C PHE A 92 -1.84 15.82 -11.90
N TYR A 93 -1.09 15.79 -10.80
CA TYR A 93 -0.94 16.95 -9.91
C TYR A 93 0.31 17.79 -10.19
N LYS A 94 1.16 17.43 -11.16
CA LYS A 94 2.54 17.98 -11.28
C LYS A 94 3.30 17.99 -9.94
N ASN A 95 2.93 17.10 -9.02
CA ASN A 95 3.55 17.04 -7.71
C ASN A 95 4.93 16.41 -7.82
N GLU A 96 5.92 17.04 -7.21
CA GLU A 96 7.27 16.49 -6.99
C GLU A 96 7.26 15.37 -5.93
N SER A 97 6.14 15.19 -5.22
CA SER A 97 5.99 14.27 -4.08
C SER A 97 5.32 12.94 -4.46
N LYS A 98 5.92 11.83 -4.00
CA LYS A 98 5.42 10.44 -4.16
C LYS A 98 4.07 10.26 -3.45
N SER A 99 3.15 9.45 -3.99
CA SER A 99 1.88 9.09 -3.34
C SER A 99 1.88 7.64 -2.88
N ILE A 100 1.14 7.35 -1.81
CA ILE A 100 0.95 6.01 -1.26
C ILE A 100 -0.49 5.56 -1.50
N VAL A 101 -0.67 4.38 -2.11
CA VAL A 101 -2.00 3.79 -2.34
C VAL A 101 -2.03 2.35 -1.82
N PRO A 102 -2.46 2.12 -0.57
CA PRO A 102 -2.81 0.79 -0.10
C PRO A 102 -4.06 0.26 -0.81
N SER A 103 -3.98 -1.00 -1.19
CA SER A 103 -5.04 -1.84 -1.71
C SER A 103 -5.20 -3.03 -0.79
N ILE A 104 -6.42 -3.19 -0.27
CA ILE A 104 -6.79 -4.37 0.52
C ILE A 104 -7.32 -5.39 -0.50
N PRO A 105 -6.62 -6.51 -0.74
CA PRO A 105 -7.15 -7.55 -1.59
C PRO A 105 -8.45 -8.07 -0.98
N PRO A 106 -9.43 -8.53 -1.80
CA PRO A 106 -10.60 -9.19 -1.26
C PRO A 106 -10.13 -10.32 -0.36
N LEU A 107 -10.65 -10.36 0.87
CA LEU A 107 -10.38 -11.46 1.80
C LEU A 107 -10.69 -12.76 1.04
N PRO A 108 -9.81 -13.78 1.09
CA PRO A 108 -10.15 -15.08 0.52
C PRO A 108 -11.48 -15.48 1.14
N PHE A 109 -12.44 -15.84 0.28
CA PHE A 109 -13.73 -16.35 0.72
C PHE A 109 -13.49 -17.35 1.84
N SER A 110 -14.07 -17.09 3.02
CA SER A 110 -14.12 -18.07 4.08
C SER A 110 -14.76 -19.32 3.49
N TYR A 111 -13.97 -20.39 3.34
CA TYR A 111 -14.49 -21.73 3.04
C TYR A 111 -15.22 -22.30 4.27
#